data_AF-A0AAU5SX82-F1
#
_entry.id   AF-A0AAU5SX82-F1
#
_cell.length_a   1.000
_cell.length_b   1.000
_cell.length_c   1.000
_cell.angle_alpha   90.00
_cell.angle_beta   90.00
_cell.angle_gamma   90.00
#
_symmetry.space_group_name_H-M   'P 1'
#
loop_
_entity.id
_entity.type
_entity.pdbx_description
1 polymer ?
#
loop_
_entity_poly.entity_id
_entity_poly.type
_entity_poly.pdbx_seq_one_letter_code
_entity_poly.pdbx_strand_id
1 'polypeptide(L)'
;MEQLRAARPDEARTLTALVLRSKAHWGYDARFLAACAPQLALRPHEVTARRVVVAEDGHGAVVGLASLEPEGDGERARLGLLFVEPAVIGRGVGRLLYRDVLRRALALGVRRLLIDADPHAAGFYRAMGAVASSGAPQGLVRFEVAPVPLAGWARAWTGGGRAVHVGNVAEFNAQFADASLDREQSAAHHYAALAAFYSPEPAALVLPRPVPAHWPALVGRQLGWGEVEVFDGLAESGPGLSWAVRARPALVERLTAAGLPLVPWGLTEPFGRLSGRPWRPRELRYESKAASHALFAEILAGGGHPAIRLPAQWRAPTRRAAARTVARRAAAGEASVVKSEHGVGGSGVTVVTPQRLRTPGGARVLRRRLPRGPLLVEEYVPGPAAGEPGGGLRDLTYDGFVDGAGHVHEAGAAVMDVTDGGYRGATVGPGVVPAEAEGPLLAFGAAVGRELAQAGYRGWFDVDFVTDGAGRLAPTETNLRLTGPALAFMVAARLDALRGAGHFVRIADRVELGARLPDGQLEELCGELARACSRLGAVFVPAIPTAAFEPAPWLGVLVAAHGKEALDAAGALVRERALAVGRPFTRGRSPQSSPKGEAGFRVR
;
A
#
# COMPACT_ATOMS: atom_id res chain seq x y z
N MET A 1 -20.32 -21.96 -5.23
CA MET A 1 -19.04 -21.76 -4.54
C MET A 1 -18.29 -23.08 -4.56
N GLU A 2 -17.00 -23.04 -4.83
CA GLU A 2 -16.15 -24.23 -4.77
C GLU A 2 -15.77 -24.57 -3.32
N GLN A 3 -15.75 -25.86 -2.98
CA GLN A 3 -15.38 -26.37 -1.66
C GLN A 3 -14.09 -27.19 -1.75
N LEU A 4 -13.23 -27.06 -0.74
CA LEU A 4 -12.00 -27.86 -0.65
C LEU A 4 -12.16 -28.99 0.36
N ARG A 5 -11.71 -30.20 -0.01
CA ARG A 5 -11.67 -31.35 0.90
C ARG A 5 -10.48 -32.27 0.63
N ALA A 6 -10.15 -33.11 1.61
CA ALA A 6 -9.19 -34.19 1.38
C ALA A 6 -9.73 -35.15 0.31
N ALA A 7 -8.83 -35.60 -0.56
CA ALA A 7 -9.13 -36.66 -1.52
C ALA A 7 -9.21 -38.03 -0.82
N ARG A 8 -10.00 -38.94 -1.38
CA ARG A 8 -10.17 -40.31 -0.89
C ARG A 8 -9.36 -41.30 -1.73
N PRO A 9 -8.76 -42.34 -1.14
CA PRO A 9 -7.93 -43.31 -1.88
C PRO A 9 -8.61 -43.97 -3.10
N ASP A 10 -9.92 -44.22 -3.02
CA ASP A 10 -10.74 -44.79 -4.09
C ASP A 10 -10.93 -43.83 -5.28
N GLU A 11 -10.69 -42.53 -5.10
CA GLU A 11 -10.75 -41.51 -6.16
C GLU A 11 -9.50 -41.49 -7.05
N ALA A 12 -8.45 -42.24 -6.73
CA ALA A 12 -7.15 -42.18 -7.41
C ALA A 12 -7.23 -42.31 -8.94
N ARG A 13 -8.11 -43.19 -9.45
CA ARG A 13 -8.34 -43.37 -10.89
C ARG A 13 -9.00 -42.13 -11.52
N THR A 14 -10.02 -41.59 -10.88
CA THR A 14 -10.74 -40.38 -11.34
C THR A 14 -9.81 -39.16 -11.32
N LEU A 15 -9.01 -39.01 -10.28
CA LEU A 15 -8.03 -37.94 -10.15
C LEU A 15 -6.93 -38.04 -11.22
N THR A 16 -6.42 -39.26 -11.46
CA THR A 16 -5.49 -39.52 -12.57
C THR A 16 -6.09 -39.08 -13.90
N ALA A 17 -7.35 -39.43 -14.18
CA ALA A 17 -8.02 -39.02 -15.41
C ALA A 17 -8.12 -37.49 -15.54
N LEU A 18 -8.39 -36.77 -14.45
CA LEU A 18 -8.40 -35.30 -14.43
C LEU A 18 -7.00 -34.73 -14.73
N VAL A 19 -5.95 -35.22 -14.05
CA VAL A 19 -4.57 -34.79 -14.29
C VAL A 19 -4.19 -34.93 -15.76
N LEU A 20 -4.52 -36.06 -16.39
CA LEU A 20 -4.20 -36.30 -17.80
C LEU A 20 -4.99 -35.37 -18.75
N ARG A 21 -6.29 -35.16 -18.51
CA ARG A 21 -7.09 -34.19 -19.30
C ARG A 21 -6.55 -32.76 -19.16
N SER A 22 -6.19 -32.38 -17.94
CA SER A 22 -5.63 -31.06 -17.62
C SER A 22 -4.26 -30.86 -18.30
N LYS A 23 -3.39 -31.89 -18.29
CA LYS A 23 -2.10 -31.86 -19.00
C LYS A 23 -2.27 -31.76 -20.52
N ALA A 24 -3.28 -32.45 -21.08
CA ALA A 24 -3.58 -32.42 -22.51
C ALA A 24 -4.09 -31.05 -23.00
N HIS A 25 -4.61 -30.20 -22.11
CA HIS A 25 -5.05 -28.84 -22.42
C HIS A 25 -3.96 -27.99 -23.10
N TRP A 26 -2.68 -28.28 -22.82
CA TRP A 26 -1.55 -27.55 -23.41
C TRP A 26 -1.27 -27.86 -24.88
N GLY A 27 -1.99 -28.83 -25.48
CA GLY A 27 -1.84 -29.17 -26.90
C GLY A 27 -0.62 -30.04 -27.22
N TYR A 28 -0.06 -30.73 -26.22
CA TYR A 28 0.98 -31.73 -26.44
C TYR A 28 0.49 -32.88 -27.32
N ASP A 29 1.40 -33.45 -28.11
CA ASP A 29 1.08 -34.62 -28.94
C ASP A 29 0.79 -35.88 -28.09
N ALA A 30 0.12 -36.84 -28.70
CA ALA A 30 -0.29 -38.07 -28.03
C ALA A 30 0.90 -38.92 -27.52
N ARG A 31 2.05 -38.87 -28.21
CA ARG A 31 3.25 -39.63 -27.80
C ARG A 31 3.86 -39.04 -26.53
N PHE A 32 3.95 -37.72 -26.45
CA PHE A 32 4.41 -37.03 -25.25
C PHE A 32 3.47 -37.27 -24.07
N LEU A 33 2.15 -37.15 -24.26
CA LEU A 33 1.17 -37.41 -23.21
C LEU A 33 1.22 -38.87 -22.73
N ALA A 34 1.40 -39.83 -23.64
CA ALA A 34 1.57 -41.24 -23.29
C ALA A 34 2.85 -41.47 -22.46
N ALA A 35 3.95 -40.77 -22.76
CA ALA A 35 5.19 -40.85 -21.99
C ALA A 35 5.05 -40.24 -20.58
N CYS A 36 4.25 -39.18 -20.40
CA CYS A 36 3.98 -38.59 -19.10
C CYS A 36 3.03 -39.41 -18.22
N ALA A 37 2.13 -40.20 -18.83
CA ALA A 37 1.03 -40.85 -18.12
C ALA A 37 1.46 -41.72 -16.92
N PRO A 38 2.53 -42.53 -16.98
CA PRO A 38 2.97 -43.32 -15.83
C PRO A 38 3.40 -42.48 -14.62
N GLN A 39 4.03 -41.32 -14.86
CA GLN A 39 4.51 -40.43 -13.80
C GLN A 39 3.40 -39.57 -13.18
N LEU A 40 2.31 -39.36 -13.92
CA LEU A 40 1.16 -38.57 -13.49
C LEU A 40 0.03 -39.42 -12.87
N ALA A 41 0.13 -40.75 -12.94
CA ALA A 41 -0.86 -41.65 -12.37
C ALA A 41 -0.78 -41.71 -10.84
N LEU A 42 -1.91 -41.49 -10.18
CA LEU A 42 -2.06 -41.66 -8.74
C LEU A 42 -2.51 -43.08 -8.40
N ARG A 43 -1.84 -43.69 -7.42
CA ARG A 43 -2.26 -44.93 -6.76
C ARG A 43 -3.04 -44.60 -5.48
N PRO A 44 -3.95 -45.48 -5.02
CA PRO A 44 -4.74 -45.24 -3.81
C PRO A 44 -3.93 -44.85 -2.58
N HIS A 45 -2.78 -45.51 -2.34
CA HIS A 45 -1.91 -45.20 -1.20
C HIS A 45 -1.24 -43.81 -1.31
N GLU A 46 -1.01 -43.32 -2.54
CA GLU A 46 -0.38 -42.02 -2.77
C GLU A 46 -1.33 -40.86 -2.49
N VAL A 47 -2.65 -41.06 -2.58
CA VAL A 47 -3.64 -40.02 -2.29
C VAL A 47 -3.46 -39.49 -0.87
N THR A 48 -3.34 -40.40 0.11
CA THR A 48 -3.10 -40.05 1.50
C THR A 48 -1.66 -39.61 1.73
N ALA A 49 -0.68 -40.36 1.20
CA ALA A 49 0.75 -40.09 1.43
C ALA A 49 1.19 -38.71 0.91
N ARG A 50 0.67 -38.29 -0.25
CA ARG A 50 0.94 -37.00 -0.89
C ARG A 50 -0.01 -35.89 -0.42
N ARG A 51 -0.85 -36.17 0.59
CA ARG A 51 -1.82 -35.23 1.18
C ARG A 51 -2.68 -34.53 0.12
N VAL A 52 -3.26 -35.31 -0.79
CA VAL A 52 -4.00 -34.76 -1.93
C VAL A 52 -5.28 -34.07 -1.44
N VAL A 53 -5.50 -32.85 -1.93
CA VAL A 53 -6.72 -32.05 -1.73
C VAL A 53 -7.42 -31.88 -3.08
N VAL A 54 -8.75 -31.87 -3.06
CA VAL A 54 -9.58 -31.61 -4.25
C VAL A 54 -10.41 -30.36 -4.06
N ALA A 55 -10.70 -29.71 -5.18
CA ALA A 55 -11.72 -28.67 -5.27
C ALA A 55 -12.97 -29.25 -5.93
N GLU A 56 -14.11 -29.08 -5.28
CA GLU A 56 -15.44 -29.46 -5.77
C GLU A 56 -16.24 -28.23 -6.16
N ASP A 57 -17.04 -28.31 -7.21
CA ASP A 57 -18.00 -27.27 -7.55
C ASP A 57 -19.27 -27.34 -6.66
N GLY A 58 -20.23 -26.45 -6.91
CA GLY A 58 -21.49 -26.40 -6.15
C GLY A 58 -22.39 -27.63 -6.33
N HIS A 59 -22.05 -28.55 -7.24
CA HIS A 59 -22.75 -29.80 -7.48
C HIS A 59 -21.97 -31.02 -6.95
N GLY A 60 -20.83 -30.80 -6.29
CA GLY A 60 -19.98 -31.86 -5.76
C GLY A 60 -19.07 -32.53 -6.79
N ALA A 61 -18.95 -31.98 -8.00
CA ALA A 61 -18.03 -32.52 -9.00
C ALA A 61 -16.60 -32.05 -8.72
N VAL A 62 -15.64 -32.98 -8.74
CA VAL A 62 -14.21 -32.64 -8.59
C VAL A 62 -13.73 -31.90 -9.84
N VAL A 63 -13.35 -30.63 -9.66
CA VAL A 63 -12.91 -29.72 -10.72
C VAL A 63 -11.43 -29.35 -10.64
N GLY A 64 -10.72 -29.85 -9.64
CA GLY A 64 -9.27 -29.72 -9.55
C GLY A 64 -8.68 -30.48 -8.36
N LEU A 65 -7.36 -30.62 -8.35
CA LEU A 65 -6.62 -31.23 -7.26
C LEU A 65 -5.27 -30.57 -7.05
N ALA A 66 -4.73 -30.68 -5.83
CA ALA A 66 -3.34 -30.40 -5.53
C ALA A 66 -2.76 -31.41 -4.54
N SER A 67 -1.44 -31.58 -4.51
CA SER A 67 -0.73 -32.41 -3.52
C SER A 67 0.26 -31.57 -2.70
N LEU A 68 0.50 -32.00 -1.46
CA LEU A 68 1.53 -31.44 -0.58
C LEU A 68 2.41 -32.57 -0.06
N GLU A 69 3.53 -32.76 -0.74
CA GLU A 69 4.47 -33.84 -0.52
C GLU A 69 5.54 -33.40 0.48
N PRO A 70 5.69 -34.08 1.62
CA PRO A 70 6.78 -33.77 2.54
C PRO A 70 8.14 -34.09 1.89
N GLU A 71 9.14 -33.24 2.12
CA GLU A 71 10.52 -33.49 1.71
C GLU A 71 11.48 -33.40 2.90
N GLY A 72 12.45 -34.32 2.95
CA GLY A 72 13.56 -34.26 3.88
C GLY A 72 13.15 -34.18 5.35
N ASP A 73 13.63 -33.14 6.02
CA ASP A 73 13.59 -32.87 7.46
C ASP A 73 12.25 -32.29 7.98
N GLY A 74 11.28 -32.02 7.10
CA GLY A 74 10.00 -31.43 7.46
C GLY A 74 9.94 -29.89 7.37
N GLU A 75 11.07 -29.20 7.20
CA GLU A 75 11.07 -27.76 6.88
C GLU A 75 10.81 -27.49 5.40
N ARG A 76 10.93 -28.52 4.56
CA ARG A 76 10.70 -28.50 3.12
C ARG A 76 9.51 -29.37 2.73
N ALA A 77 8.80 -28.92 1.70
CA ALA A 77 7.79 -29.72 1.03
C ALA A 77 7.75 -29.37 -0.45
N ARG A 78 7.06 -30.19 -1.22
CA ARG A 78 6.81 -30.01 -2.64
C ARG A 78 5.32 -29.88 -2.91
N LEU A 79 4.95 -28.88 -3.71
CA LEU A 79 3.67 -28.89 -4.42
C LEU A 79 3.85 -29.76 -5.66
N GLY A 80 3.51 -31.04 -5.55
CA GLY A 80 3.82 -32.00 -6.62
C GLY A 80 2.79 -32.03 -7.74
N LEU A 81 1.50 -31.92 -7.41
CA LEU A 81 0.39 -31.83 -8.35
C LEU A 81 -0.36 -30.52 -8.10
N LEU A 82 -0.74 -29.84 -9.16
CA LEU A 82 -1.78 -28.80 -9.16
C LEU A 82 -2.42 -28.78 -10.55
N PHE A 83 -3.60 -29.38 -10.65
CA PHE A 83 -4.29 -29.58 -11.92
C PHE A 83 -5.76 -29.18 -11.79
N VAL A 84 -6.28 -28.58 -12.85
CA VAL A 84 -7.65 -28.04 -12.90
C VAL A 84 -8.34 -28.61 -14.14
N GLU A 85 -9.61 -28.97 -14.01
CA GLU A 85 -10.43 -29.43 -15.12
C GLU A 85 -10.46 -28.36 -16.24
N PRO A 86 -10.09 -28.70 -17.50
CA PRO A 86 -10.04 -27.78 -18.62
C PRO A 86 -11.23 -26.81 -18.74
N ALA A 87 -12.46 -27.28 -18.52
CA ALA A 87 -13.68 -26.47 -18.65
C ALA A 87 -13.75 -25.28 -17.67
N VAL A 88 -12.97 -25.31 -16.58
CA VAL A 88 -12.98 -24.28 -15.53
C VAL A 88 -11.61 -23.62 -15.32
N ILE A 89 -10.64 -23.88 -16.20
CA ILE A 89 -9.38 -23.12 -16.21
C ILE A 89 -9.68 -21.63 -16.40
N GLY A 90 -8.95 -20.79 -15.67
CA GLY A 90 -9.16 -19.33 -15.65
C GLY A 90 -10.26 -18.85 -14.70
N ARG A 91 -11.02 -19.74 -14.05
CA ARG A 91 -12.08 -19.37 -13.09
C ARG A 91 -11.62 -19.22 -11.64
N GLY A 92 -10.33 -19.43 -11.36
CA GLY A 92 -9.74 -19.22 -10.02
C GLY A 92 -9.52 -20.49 -9.19
N VAL A 93 -9.93 -21.67 -9.67
CA VAL A 93 -9.75 -22.97 -8.96
C VAL A 93 -8.28 -23.24 -8.59
N GLY A 94 -7.35 -23.03 -9.54
CA GLY A 94 -5.92 -23.22 -9.26
C GLY A 94 -5.38 -22.28 -8.17
N ARG A 95 -5.87 -21.03 -8.12
CA ARG A 95 -5.51 -20.05 -7.08
C ARG A 95 -6.05 -20.48 -5.71
N LEU A 96 -7.26 -21.01 -5.67
CA LEU A 96 -7.88 -21.54 -4.45
C LEU A 96 -7.06 -22.72 -3.90
N LEU A 97 -6.73 -23.69 -4.75
CA LEU A 97 -5.91 -24.86 -4.38
C LEU A 97 -4.50 -24.46 -3.91
N TYR A 98 -3.83 -23.55 -4.62
CA TYR A 98 -2.50 -23.08 -4.25
C TYR A 98 -2.47 -22.43 -2.86
N ARG A 99 -3.43 -21.53 -2.58
CA ARG A 99 -3.55 -20.88 -1.25
C ARG A 99 -3.81 -21.90 -0.14
N ASP A 100 -4.58 -22.93 -0.43
CA ASP A 100 -4.83 -24.03 0.49
C ASP A 100 -3.58 -24.84 0.80
N VAL A 101 -2.78 -25.15 -0.22
CA VAL A 101 -1.48 -25.79 -0.06
C VAL A 101 -0.55 -24.96 0.81
N LEU A 102 -0.43 -23.64 0.58
CA LEU A 102 0.41 -22.78 1.41
C LEU A 102 -0.03 -22.79 2.88
N ARG A 103 -1.34 -22.72 3.13
CA ARG A 103 -1.89 -22.76 4.50
C ARG A 103 -1.59 -24.10 5.18
N ARG A 104 -1.74 -25.23 4.47
CA ARG A 104 -1.42 -26.56 4.98
C ARG A 104 0.08 -26.73 5.22
N ALA A 105 0.91 -26.23 4.30
CA ALA A 105 2.37 -26.24 4.43
C ALA A 105 2.79 -25.49 5.70
N LEU A 106 2.24 -24.28 5.90
CA LEU A 106 2.48 -23.50 7.11
C LEU A 106 2.05 -24.23 8.38
N ALA A 107 0.87 -24.87 8.39
CA ALA A 107 0.40 -25.65 9.54
C ALA A 107 1.27 -26.88 9.87
N LEU A 108 2.04 -27.36 8.88
CA LEU A 108 3.01 -28.44 9.04
C LEU A 108 4.42 -27.94 9.38
N GLY A 109 4.63 -26.64 9.55
CA GLY A 109 5.95 -26.05 9.83
C GLY A 109 6.86 -25.93 8.61
N VAL A 110 6.33 -26.11 7.39
CA VAL A 110 7.10 -25.95 6.15
C VAL A 110 7.48 -24.49 5.97
N ARG A 111 8.77 -24.24 5.75
CA ARG A 111 9.35 -22.91 5.55
C ARG A 111 9.69 -22.65 4.08
N ARG A 112 9.84 -23.72 3.30
CA ARG A 112 10.13 -23.65 1.86
C ARG A 112 9.33 -24.69 1.09
N LEU A 113 8.51 -24.22 0.16
CA LEU A 113 7.73 -25.05 -0.75
C LEU A 113 8.38 -25.02 -2.14
N LEU A 114 8.77 -26.19 -2.64
CA LEU A 114 9.31 -26.37 -3.98
C LEU A 114 8.19 -26.68 -4.98
N ILE A 115 8.34 -26.19 -6.21
CA ILE A 115 7.40 -26.39 -7.30
C ILE A 115 8.20 -26.71 -8.56
N ASP A 116 8.06 -27.92 -9.10
CA ASP A 116 8.58 -28.25 -10.42
C ASP A 116 7.44 -28.14 -11.43
N ALA A 117 7.39 -27.01 -12.13
CA ALA A 117 6.28 -26.61 -12.97
C ALA A 117 6.52 -26.92 -14.45
N ASP A 118 5.45 -27.26 -15.15
CA ASP A 118 5.41 -27.20 -16.60
C ASP A 118 5.73 -25.76 -17.09
N PRO A 119 6.52 -25.57 -18.17
CA PRO A 119 6.80 -24.26 -18.73
C PRO A 119 5.55 -23.42 -19.04
N HIS A 120 4.44 -24.04 -19.46
CA HIS A 120 3.17 -23.35 -19.70
C HIS A 120 2.49 -22.86 -18.41
N ALA A 121 2.79 -23.51 -17.27
CA ALA A 121 2.30 -23.11 -15.96
C ALA A 121 3.21 -22.08 -15.26
N ALA A 122 4.41 -21.79 -15.80
CA ALA A 122 5.36 -20.86 -15.21
C ALA A 122 4.74 -19.45 -14.96
N GLY A 123 3.90 -18.98 -15.88
CA GLY A 123 3.19 -17.71 -15.71
C GLY A 123 2.21 -17.71 -14.53
N PHE A 124 1.53 -18.84 -14.29
CA PHE A 124 0.63 -19.00 -13.14
C PHE A 124 1.42 -18.94 -11.83
N TYR A 125 2.51 -19.68 -11.70
CA TYR A 125 3.30 -19.71 -10.46
C TYR A 125 3.97 -18.37 -10.14
N ARG A 126 4.50 -17.66 -11.15
CA ARG A 126 4.99 -16.28 -10.97
C ARG A 126 3.86 -15.35 -10.49
N ALA A 127 2.67 -15.43 -11.09
CA ALA A 127 1.53 -14.65 -10.65
C ALA A 127 1.07 -15.02 -9.22
N MET A 128 1.33 -16.24 -8.77
CA MET A 128 1.05 -16.70 -7.40
C MET A 128 2.16 -16.36 -6.39
N GLY A 129 3.22 -15.66 -6.80
CA GLY A 129 4.32 -15.20 -5.93
C GLY A 129 5.52 -16.15 -5.87
N ALA A 130 5.50 -17.24 -6.63
CA ALA A 130 6.62 -18.17 -6.64
C ALA A 130 7.83 -17.57 -7.39
N VAL A 131 9.01 -17.68 -6.80
CA VAL A 131 10.26 -17.16 -7.34
C VAL A 131 11.00 -18.28 -8.05
N ALA A 132 11.50 -18.05 -9.27
CA ALA A 132 12.22 -19.07 -10.01
C ALA A 132 13.53 -19.42 -9.29
N SER A 133 13.87 -20.71 -9.24
CA SER A 133 15.15 -21.19 -8.72
C SER A 133 15.78 -22.23 -9.65
N SER A 134 17.05 -22.57 -9.38
CA SER A 134 17.83 -23.49 -10.19
C SER A 134 17.59 -24.96 -9.80
N GLY A 135 18.11 -25.88 -10.62
CA GLY A 135 18.07 -27.32 -10.34
C GLY A 135 16.76 -28.01 -10.73
N ALA A 136 15.96 -27.41 -11.61
CA ALA A 136 14.76 -28.03 -12.17
C ALA A 136 15.11 -29.33 -12.93
N PRO A 137 14.26 -30.37 -12.87
CA PRO A 137 14.37 -31.52 -13.77
C PRO A 137 14.27 -31.10 -15.25
N GLN A 138 14.79 -31.93 -16.15
CA GLN A 138 14.77 -31.63 -17.58
C GLN A 138 13.34 -31.39 -18.08
N GLY A 139 13.13 -30.27 -18.79
CA GLY A 139 11.84 -29.89 -19.35
C GLY A 139 10.88 -29.18 -18.38
N LEU A 140 11.30 -28.92 -17.13
CA LEU A 140 10.50 -28.21 -16.12
C LEU A 140 11.17 -26.90 -15.69
N VAL A 141 10.39 -26.03 -15.06
CA VAL A 141 10.86 -24.79 -14.42
C VAL A 141 10.65 -24.92 -12.92
N ARG A 142 11.71 -24.74 -12.13
CA ARG A 142 11.61 -24.79 -10.66
C ARG A 142 11.25 -23.42 -10.09
N PHE A 143 10.34 -23.43 -9.13
CA PHE A 143 10.02 -22.28 -8.29
C PHE A 143 10.09 -22.64 -6.81
N GLU A 144 10.25 -21.59 -6.00
CA GLU A 144 10.24 -21.66 -4.55
C GLU A 144 9.30 -20.60 -3.97
N VAL A 145 8.71 -20.96 -2.84
CA VAL A 145 7.81 -20.10 -2.07
C VAL A 145 8.15 -20.29 -0.61
N ALA A 146 8.15 -19.19 0.17
CA ALA A 146 8.24 -19.23 1.62
C ALA A 146 6.85 -18.99 2.22
N PRO A 147 6.12 -20.04 2.65
CA PRO A 147 4.83 -19.85 3.32
C PRO A 147 5.03 -19.10 4.64
N VAL A 148 4.24 -18.05 4.87
CA VAL A 148 4.25 -17.28 6.12
C VAL A 148 2.84 -17.01 6.60
N PRO A 149 2.60 -16.95 7.92
CA PRO A 149 1.33 -16.47 8.43
C PRO A 149 1.20 -14.97 8.13
N LEU A 150 0.01 -14.41 8.36
CA LEU A 150 -0.15 -12.96 8.42
C LEU A 150 0.89 -12.36 9.39
N ALA A 151 1.42 -11.17 9.11
CA ALA A 151 2.42 -10.54 9.98
C ALA A 151 1.91 -10.38 11.42
N GLY A 152 2.80 -10.49 12.40
CA GLY A 152 2.45 -10.42 13.83
C GLY A 152 1.76 -9.11 14.21
N TRP A 153 2.34 -7.98 13.77
CA TRP A 153 1.76 -6.65 13.94
C TRP A 153 0.38 -6.54 13.26
N ALA A 154 0.21 -7.12 12.07
CA ALA A 154 -1.04 -7.05 11.33
C ALA A 154 -2.15 -7.86 12.01
N ARG A 155 -1.81 -8.99 12.65
CA ARG A 155 -2.74 -9.69 13.54
C ARG A 155 -3.08 -8.85 14.76
N ALA A 156 -2.11 -8.22 15.40
CA ALA A 156 -2.37 -7.40 16.57
C ALA A 156 -3.23 -6.16 16.24
N TRP A 157 -3.15 -5.63 15.02
CA TRP A 157 -3.91 -4.45 14.59
C TRP A 157 -5.43 -4.66 14.58
N THR A 158 -5.90 -5.81 14.08
CA THR A 158 -7.35 -6.13 13.98
C THR A 158 -7.77 -7.41 14.70
N GLY A 159 -6.91 -7.97 15.56
CA GLY A 159 -7.12 -9.28 16.19
C GLY A 159 -7.00 -10.45 15.22
N GLY A 160 -6.36 -10.25 14.06
CA GLY A 160 -6.21 -11.26 13.00
C GLY A 160 -7.45 -11.48 12.15
N GLY A 161 -8.51 -10.71 12.40
CA GLY A 161 -9.78 -10.78 11.68
C GLY A 161 -10.00 -9.61 10.72
N ARG A 162 -11.19 -9.62 10.12
CA ARG A 162 -11.69 -8.55 9.25
C ARG A 162 -12.09 -7.32 10.07
N ALA A 163 -12.11 -6.15 9.44
CA ALA A 163 -12.45 -4.90 10.10
C ALA A 163 -13.40 -4.03 9.27
N VAL A 164 -14.16 -3.15 9.93
CA VAL A 164 -14.93 -2.08 9.28
C VAL A 164 -14.01 -0.88 9.10
N HIS A 165 -13.79 -0.44 7.86
CA HIS A 165 -12.88 0.67 7.57
C HIS A 165 -13.66 1.97 7.36
N VAL A 166 -13.28 3.02 8.09
CA VAL A 166 -13.97 4.32 8.08
C VAL A 166 -13.06 5.37 7.46
N GLY A 167 -13.34 5.77 6.22
CA GLY A 167 -12.53 6.71 5.43
C GLY A 167 -12.64 8.18 5.89
N ASN A 168 -12.39 8.46 7.16
CA ASN A 168 -12.55 9.76 7.80
C ASN A 168 -11.37 10.72 7.59
N VAL A 169 -10.64 10.61 6.46
CA VAL A 169 -9.43 11.41 6.16
C VAL A 169 -9.71 12.92 6.24
N ALA A 170 -10.78 13.37 5.58
CA ALA A 170 -11.20 14.77 5.62
C ALA A 170 -11.60 15.21 7.04
N GLU A 171 -12.29 14.35 7.79
CA GLU A 171 -12.66 14.55 9.21
C GLU A 171 -11.43 14.82 10.05
N PHE A 172 -10.42 13.96 9.92
CA PHE A 172 -9.20 14.04 10.67
C PHE A 172 -8.43 15.33 10.37
N ASN A 173 -8.24 15.64 9.08
CA ASN A 173 -7.48 16.82 8.65
C ASN A 173 -8.16 18.14 9.09
N ALA A 174 -9.49 18.18 9.13
CA ALA A 174 -10.24 19.37 9.53
C ALA A 174 -10.00 19.79 10.98
N GLN A 175 -9.52 18.88 11.85
CA GLN A 175 -9.16 19.21 13.24
C GLN A 175 -7.95 20.16 13.33
N PHE A 176 -7.14 20.24 12.28
CA PHE A 176 -5.87 20.97 12.26
C PHE A 176 -5.82 22.11 11.24
N ALA A 177 -6.86 22.26 10.40
CA ALA A 177 -6.85 23.18 9.28
C ALA A 177 -6.97 24.65 9.75
N ASP A 178 -6.03 25.49 9.30
CA ASP A 178 -6.19 26.95 9.21
C ASP A 178 -7.02 27.25 7.93
N ALA A 179 -8.01 28.15 8.02
CA ALA A 179 -9.06 28.42 7.01
C ALA A 179 -8.56 28.97 5.66
N SER A 180 -7.26 28.85 5.34
CA SER A 180 -6.64 29.29 4.09
C SER A 180 -6.42 28.18 3.06
N LEU A 181 -6.81 26.93 3.36
CA LEU A 181 -6.54 25.72 2.55
C LEU A 181 -7.79 25.06 1.95
N ASP A 182 -8.78 25.85 1.49
CA ASP A 182 -10.04 25.37 0.89
C ASP A 182 -9.87 24.36 -0.27
N ARG A 183 -8.75 24.40 -1.02
CA ARG A 183 -8.49 23.43 -2.10
C ARG A 183 -8.03 22.06 -1.59
N GLU A 184 -7.41 21.96 -0.42
CA GLU A 184 -6.87 20.69 0.11
C GLU A 184 -7.96 19.77 0.66
N GLN A 185 -9.09 20.32 1.12
CA GLN A 185 -10.23 19.51 1.60
C GLN A 185 -10.88 18.67 0.48
N SER A 186 -10.94 19.16 -0.76
CA SER A 186 -11.48 18.36 -1.88
C SER A 186 -10.60 17.14 -2.19
N ALA A 187 -9.27 17.28 -2.10
CA ALA A 187 -8.33 16.18 -2.29
C ALA A 187 -8.47 15.11 -1.19
N ALA A 188 -8.69 15.53 0.07
CA ALA A 188 -8.87 14.62 1.20
C ALA A 188 -10.06 13.66 1.03
N HIS A 189 -11.11 14.06 0.30
CA HIS A 189 -12.24 13.18 0.01
C HIS A 189 -11.88 12.05 -0.96
N HIS A 190 -10.96 12.26 -1.90
CA HIS A 190 -10.47 11.18 -2.76
C HIS A 190 -9.65 10.16 -1.97
N TYR A 191 -8.82 10.65 -1.04
CA TYR A 191 -7.99 9.82 -0.17
C TYR A 191 -8.82 8.92 0.76
N ALA A 192 -10.11 9.20 0.98
CA ALA A 192 -10.99 8.28 1.70
C ALA A 192 -11.07 6.89 1.04
N ALA A 193 -10.83 6.77 -0.27
CA ALA A 193 -10.77 5.47 -0.96
C ALA A 193 -9.61 4.58 -0.46
N LEU A 194 -8.57 5.18 0.14
CA LEU A 194 -7.50 4.44 0.79
C LEU A 194 -7.98 3.60 1.98
N ALA A 195 -9.20 3.86 2.49
CA ALA A 195 -9.85 3.03 3.51
C ALA A 195 -9.86 1.56 3.14
N ALA A 196 -9.89 1.21 1.84
CA ALA A 196 -9.78 -0.17 1.38
C ALA A 196 -8.55 -0.93 1.94
N PHE A 197 -7.48 -0.22 2.34
CA PHE A 197 -6.22 -0.80 2.78
C PHE A 197 -5.88 -0.49 4.24
N TYR A 198 -6.84 -0.06 5.08
CA TYR A 198 -6.58 0.23 6.50
C TYR A 198 -6.29 -1.01 7.35
N SER A 199 -6.58 -2.18 6.81
CA SER A 199 -6.12 -3.47 7.34
C SER A 199 -5.96 -4.46 6.17
N PRO A 200 -5.33 -5.63 6.40
CA PRO A 200 -5.17 -6.64 5.35
C PRO A 200 -6.49 -7.14 4.72
N GLU A 201 -7.61 -7.09 5.45
CA GLU A 201 -8.90 -7.57 4.96
C GLU A 201 -10.10 -6.76 5.52
N PRO A 202 -10.80 -5.97 4.68
CA PRO A 202 -12.03 -5.29 5.07
C PRO A 202 -13.22 -6.25 5.17
N ALA A 203 -14.11 -5.98 6.13
CA ALA A 203 -15.49 -6.47 6.17
C ALA A 203 -16.44 -5.51 5.47
N ALA A 204 -16.28 -4.22 5.75
CA ALA A 204 -17.05 -3.16 5.14
C ALA A 204 -16.20 -1.90 4.92
N LEU A 205 -16.54 -1.12 3.90
CA LEU A 205 -15.98 0.20 3.63
C LEU A 205 -17.04 1.27 3.87
N VAL A 206 -16.69 2.28 4.66
CA VAL A 206 -17.55 3.42 4.98
C VAL A 206 -16.90 4.68 4.44
N LEU A 207 -17.51 5.28 3.42
CA LEU A 207 -16.91 6.29 2.56
C LEU A 207 -17.80 7.54 2.43
N PRO A 208 -17.20 8.74 2.33
CA PRO A 208 -17.97 9.99 2.23
C PRO A 208 -18.59 10.18 0.86
N ARG A 209 -17.90 9.78 -0.22
CA ARG A 209 -18.32 9.96 -1.61
C ARG A 209 -18.54 8.61 -2.30
N PRO A 210 -19.41 8.57 -3.32
CA PRO A 210 -19.59 7.36 -4.14
C PRO A 210 -18.28 6.88 -4.77
N VAL A 211 -18.12 5.56 -4.87
CA VAL A 211 -16.99 4.91 -5.56
C VAL A 211 -17.49 4.07 -6.75
N PRO A 212 -16.62 3.80 -7.74
CA PRO A 212 -16.96 2.87 -8.82
C PRO A 212 -17.41 1.51 -8.30
N ALA A 213 -18.56 1.01 -8.78
CA ALA A 213 -19.15 -0.23 -8.26
C ALA A 213 -18.26 -1.47 -8.47
N HIS A 214 -17.46 -1.49 -9.55
CA HIS A 214 -16.54 -2.57 -9.89
C HIS A 214 -15.26 -2.59 -9.03
N TRP A 215 -14.91 -1.46 -8.41
CA TRP A 215 -13.63 -1.27 -7.75
C TRP A 215 -13.38 -2.22 -6.56
N PRO A 216 -14.29 -2.35 -5.57
CA PRO A 216 -14.09 -3.26 -4.44
C PRO A 216 -13.89 -4.71 -4.88
N ALA A 217 -14.65 -5.16 -5.88
CA ALA A 217 -14.54 -6.50 -6.44
C ALA A 217 -13.19 -6.73 -7.13
N LEU A 218 -12.69 -5.74 -7.89
CA LEU A 218 -11.36 -5.83 -8.51
C LEU A 218 -10.25 -5.92 -7.46
N VAL A 219 -10.28 -5.04 -6.45
CA VAL A 219 -9.30 -5.04 -5.35
C VAL A 219 -9.36 -6.37 -4.58
N GLY A 220 -10.57 -6.82 -4.23
CA GLY A 220 -10.80 -8.08 -3.54
C GLY A 220 -10.27 -9.30 -4.30
N ARG A 221 -10.39 -9.34 -5.64
CA ARG A 221 -9.77 -10.41 -6.45
C ARG A 221 -8.24 -10.43 -6.36
N GLN A 222 -7.61 -9.25 -6.33
CA GLN A 222 -6.15 -9.14 -6.27
C GLN A 222 -5.61 -9.50 -4.88
N LEU A 223 -6.27 -9.01 -3.83
CA LEU A 223 -5.89 -9.19 -2.43
C LEU A 223 -6.59 -10.35 -1.74
N GLY A 224 -7.37 -11.13 -2.49
CA GLY A 224 -8.05 -12.33 -2.01
C GLY A 224 -9.05 -12.08 -0.89
N TRP A 225 -9.76 -10.96 -0.89
CA TRP A 225 -10.80 -10.66 0.11
C TRP A 225 -12.07 -11.49 -0.12
N GLY A 226 -12.80 -11.74 0.97
CA GLY A 226 -14.21 -12.17 0.90
C GLY A 226 -15.14 -11.04 0.42
N GLU A 227 -16.45 -11.23 0.60
CA GLU A 227 -17.45 -10.20 0.27
C GLU A 227 -17.29 -8.96 1.14
N VAL A 228 -17.13 -7.79 0.52
CA VAL A 228 -16.96 -6.50 1.21
C VAL A 228 -18.21 -5.67 1.02
N GLU A 229 -18.87 -5.30 2.12
CA GLU A 229 -19.98 -4.35 2.08
C GLU A 229 -19.46 -2.93 1.84
N VAL A 230 -20.15 -2.13 1.03
CA VAL A 230 -19.74 -0.75 0.73
C VAL A 230 -20.87 0.20 1.05
N PHE A 231 -20.59 1.15 1.93
CA PHE A 231 -21.47 2.24 2.32
C PHE A 231 -20.79 3.54 1.92
N ASP A 232 -21.17 4.09 0.77
CA ASP A 232 -20.59 5.30 0.20
C ASP A 232 -21.63 6.41 0.04
N GLY A 233 -21.19 7.59 -0.42
CA GLY A 233 -22.09 8.76 -0.58
C GLY A 233 -22.71 9.27 0.73
N LEU A 234 -22.07 8.98 1.87
CA LEU A 234 -22.65 9.29 3.18
C LEU A 234 -22.50 10.75 3.61
N ALA A 235 -21.49 11.45 3.07
CA ALA A 235 -21.13 12.82 3.40
C ALA A 235 -20.58 13.55 2.16
N GLU A 236 -21.48 14.12 1.36
CA GLU A 236 -21.14 14.79 0.09
C GLU A 236 -20.33 16.08 0.26
N SER A 237 -20.57 16.82 1.35
CA SER A 237 -19.86 18.06 1.68
C SER A 237 -19.40 18.08 3.13
N GLY A 238 -18.26 18.74 3.34
CA GLY A 238 -17.65 18.89 4.66
C GLY A 238 -17.03 17.59 5.19
N PRO A 239 -16.26 17.68 6.29
CA PRO A 239 -15.37 16.60 6.72
C PRO A 239 -16.05 15.51 7.58
N GLY A 240 -17.28 15.70 8.07
CA GLY A 240 -17.91 14.93 9.15
C GLY A 240 -18.51 13.56 8.80
N LEU A 241 -17.72 12.65 8.21
CA LEU A 241 -18.17 11.29 7.87
C LEU A 241 -18.72 10.53 9.08
N SER A 242 -18.03 10.53 10.22
CA SER A 242 -18.44 9.76 11.39
C SER A 242 -19.73 10.34 11.99
N TRP A 243 -19.92 11.67 11.93
CA TRP A 243 -21.20 12.30 12.26
C TRP A 243 -22.33 11.86 11.33
N ALA A 244 -22.06 11.83 10.03
CA ALA A 244 -23.04 11.40 9.05
C ALA A 244 -23.48 9.94 9.27
N VAL A 245 -22.55 9.05 9.64
CA VAL A 245 -22.87 7.66 10.02
C VAL A 245 -23.73 7.65 11.29
N ARG A 246 -23.35 8.38 12.33
CA ARG A 246 -24.09 8.43 13.61
C ARG A 246 -25.51 8.98 13.48
N ALA A 247 -25.76 9.85 12.51
CA ALA A 247 -27.10 10.35 12.20
C ALA A 247 -28.02 9.27 11.58
N ARG A 248 -27.52 8.06 11.31
CA ARG A 248 -28.24 6.94 10.69
C ARG A 248 -28.21 5.71 11.62
N PRO A 249 -29.13 5.60 12.60
CA PRO A 249 -29.09 4.52 13.61
C PRO A 249 -29.03 3.10 13.03
N ALA A 250 -29.79 2.81 11.98
CA ALA A 250 -29.77 1.50 11.32
C ALA A 250 -28.40 1.17 10.69
N LEU A 251 -27.68 2.19 10.20
CA LEU A 251 -26.32 2.00 9.70
C LEU A 251 -25.34 1.76 10.86
N VAL A 252 -25.46 2.50 11.96
CA VAL A 252 -24.65 2.26 13.16
C VAL A 252 -24.83 0.83 13.66
N GLU A 253 -26.08 0.36 13.76
CA GLU A 253 -26.40 -1.01 14.15
C GLU A 253 -25.76 -2.02 13.18
N ARG A 254 -25.94 -1.85 11.87
CA ARG A 254 -25.34 -2.74 10.86
C ARG A 254 -23.81 -2.81 10.94
N LEU A 255 -23.14 -1.68 11.18
CA LEU A 255 -21.68 -1.62 11.27
C LEU A 255 -21.12 -2.20 12.58
N THR A 256 -21.91 -2.22 13.65
CA THR A 256 -21.45 -2.62 15.00
C THR A 256 -21.97 -3.97 15.46
N ALA A 257 -23.06 -4.49 14.89
CA ALA A 257 -23.70 -5.73 15.29
C ALA A 257 -22.76 -6.96 15.25
N ALA A 258 -21.83 -7.00 14.29
CA ALA A 258 -20.88 -8.11 14.16
C ALA A 258 -19.70 -8.05 15.16
N GLY A 259 -19.59 -7.00 15.97
CA GLY A 259 -18.49 -6.82 16.93
C GLY A 259 -17.11 -6.68 16.27
N LEU A 260 -17.05 -6.36 14.98
CA LEU A 260 -15.81 -6.17 14.25
C LEU A 260 -15.13 -4.86 14.65
N PRO A 261 -13.78 -4.80 14.67
CA PRO A 261 -13.07 -3.56 14.94
C PRO A 261 -13.37 -2.49 13.87
N LEU A 262 -13.62 -1.26 14.32
CA LEU A 262 -13.72 -0.09 13.45
C LEU A 262 -12.33 0.56 13.34
N VAL A 263 -11.85 0.74 12.11
CA VAL A 263 -10.52 1.29 11.82
C VAL A 263 -10.66 2.60 11.05
N PRO A 264 -10.27 3.75 11.62
CA PRO A 264 -10.29 5.04 10.93
C PRO A 264 -8.96 5.35 10.25
N TRP A 265 -8.93 6.40 9.42
CA TRP A 265 -7.67 7.04 9.01
C TRP A 265 -6.92 7.57 10.24
N GLY A 266 -7.63 8.30 11.09
CA GLY A 266 -7.09 8.86 12.31
C GLY A 266 -8.19 9.18 13.31
N LEU A 267 -7.80 9.42 14.56
CA LEU A 267 -8.74 9.61 15.65
C LEU A 267 -9.38 11.01 15.62
N THR A 268 -10.70 11.04 15.80
CA THR A 268 -11.50 12.25 15.88
C THR A 268 -12.52 12.09 17.00
N GLU A 269 -13.04 13.19 17.56
CA GLU A 269 -14.14 13.12 18.53
C GLU A 269 -15.36 12.38 17.95
N PRO A 270 -15.82 12.68 16.72
CA PRO A 270 -17.00 12.02 16.15
C PRO A 270 -16.78 10.52 15.95
N PHE A 271 -15.56 10.10 15.56
CA PHE A 271 -15.19 8.68 15.46
C PHE A 271 -15.16 8.01 16.84
N GLY A 272 -14.61 8.65 17.87
CA GLY A 272 -14.62 8.12 19.24
C GLY A 272 -16.05 7.83 19.71
N ARG A 273 -16.98 8.77 19.46
CA ARG A 273 -18.41 8.57 19.76
C ARG A 273 -19.06 7.45 18.94
N LEU A 274 -18.63 7.22 17.70
CA LEU A 274 -19.14 6.15 16.84
C LEU A 274 -18.64 4.77 17.31
N SER A 275 -17.35 4.69 17.66
CA SER A 275 -16.69 3.44 18.07
C SER A 275 -16.86 3.11 19.55
N GLY A 276 -17.49 3.98 20.35
CA GLY A 276 -17.58 3.83 21.80
C GLY A 276 -16.24 4.05 22.52
N ARG A 277 -15.22 4.53 21.80
CA ARG A 277 -13.87 4.77 22.33
C ARG A 277 -13.80 6.16 22.99
N PRO A 278 -13.20 6.27 24.20
CA PRO A 278 -12.88 7.58 24.79
C PRO A 278 -11.99 8.40 23.85
N TRP A 279 -12.31 9.69 23.70
CA TRP A 279 -11.50 10.62 22.91
C TRP A 279 -10.97 11.74 23.80
N ARG A 280 -9.67 12.01 23.72
CA ARG A 280 -9.03 13.16 24.37
C ARG A 280 -8.18 13.90 23.34
N PRO A 281 -8.37 15.23 23.15
CA PRO A 281 -7.57 16.01 22.19
C PRO A 281 -6.06 15.84 22.36
N ARG A 282 -5.61 15.70 23.62
CA ARG A 282 -4.19 15.53 23.96
C ARG A 282 -3.54 14.26 23.41
N GLU A 283 -4.32 13.24 23.04
CA GLU A 283 -3.79 12.02 22.42
C GLU A 283 -3.08 12.33 21.10
N LEU A 284 -3.48 13.42 20.42
CA LEU A 284 -2.87 13.87 19.16
C LEU A 284 -1.85 15.00 19.36
N ARG A 285 -1.35 15.24 20.57
CA ARG A 285 -0.39 16.32 20.87
C ARG A 285 0.82 16.28 19.94
N TYR A 286 1.34 15.09 19.65
CA TYR A 286 2.53 14.91 18.83
C TYR A 286 2.24 14.95 17.32
N GLU A 287 0.99 15.16 16.90
CA GLU A 287 0.69 15.58 15.52
C GLU A 287 1.30 16.96 15.20
N SER A 288 1.51 17.79 16.24
CA SER A 288 2.26 19.05 16.10
C SER A 288 3.73 18.76 15.83
N LYS A 289 4.25 19.25 14.70
CA LYS A 289 5.67 19.17 14.34
C LYS A 289 6.61 19.79 15.40
N ALA A 290 6.09 20.71 16.19
CA ALA A 290 6.86 21.34 17.25
C ALA A 290 6.85 20.53 18.55
N ALA A 291 5.77 19.78 18.82
CA ALA A 291 5.71 18.83 19.92
C ALA A 291 6.51 17.55 19.59
N SER A 292 6.43 17.05 18.36
CA SER A 292 7.24 15.91 17.90
C SER A 292 8.73 16.22 17.97
N HIS A 293 9.14 17.43 17.54
CA HIS A 293 10.54 17.86 17.65
C HIS A 293 11.04 17.88 19.10
N ALA A 294 10.22 18.39 20.03
CA ALA A 294 10.54 18.37 21.45
C ALA A 294 10.66 16.93 21.99
N LEU A 295 9.76 16.03 21.58
CA LEU A 295 9.84 14.61 21.93
C LEU A 295 11.13 13.97 21.43
N PHE A 296 11.54 14.26 20.19
CA PHE A 296 12.79 13.75 19.64
C PHE A 296 14.00 14.24 20.45
N ALA A 297 13.99 15.50 20.90
CA ALA A 297 15.04 16.04 21.76
C ALA A 297 15.11 15.30 23.10
N GLU A 298 13.97 15.02 23.72
CA GLU A 298 13.86 14.27 24.99
C GLU A 298 14.42 12.85 24.83
N ILE A 299 14.03 12.13 23.77
CA ILE A 299 14.53 10.78 23.46
C ILE A 299 16.05 10.80 23.27
N LEU A 300 16.58 11.78 22.52
CA LEU A 300 18.01 11.88 22.28
C LEU A 300 18.80 12.22 23.55
N ALA A 301 18.27 13.09 24.41
CA ALA A 301 18.86 13.42 25.70
C ALA A 301 18.90 12.21 26.66
N GLY A 302 17.93 11.29 26.54
CA GLY A 302 17.83 10.06 27.33
C GLY A 302 18.76 8.91 26.92
N GLY A 303 19.75 9.14 26.06
CA GLY A 303 20.67 8.10 25.56
C GLY A 303 20.31 7.60 24.15
N GLY A 304 19.90 8.52 23.28
CA GLY A 304 19.50 8.22 21.90
C GLY A 304 20.58 7.54 21.03
N HIS A 305 20.24 7.31 19.76
CA HIS A 305 21.11 6.54 18.87
C HIS A 305 22.11 7.45 18.12
N PRO A 306 23.42 7.11 18.02
CA PRO A 306 24.45 7.99 17.45
C PRO A 306 24.27 8.29 15.95
N ALA A 307 23.58 7.41 15.23
CA ALA A 307 23.19 7.63 13.84
C ALA A 307 21.99 8.57 13.68
N ILE A 308 21.40 9.06 14.77
CA ILE A 308 20.28 10.02 14.75
C ILE A 308 20.79 11.40 15.13
N ARG A 309 20.41 12.40 14.35
CA ARG A 309 20.68 13.82 14.64
C ARG A 309 19.38 14.61 14.63
N LEU A 310 19.22 15.54 15.56
CA LEU A 310 18.07 16.44 15.55
C LEU A 310 18.43 17.76 14.87
N PRO A 311 17.81 18.11 13.74
CA PRO A 311 17.98 19.45 13.16
C PRO A 311 17.45 20.50 14.12
N ALA A 312 18.12 21.66 14.20
CA ALA A 312 17.64 22.75 15.04
C ALA A 312 16.29 23.30 14.55
N GLN A 313 15.37 23.62 15.47
CA GLN A 313 14.07 24.20 15.17
C GLN A 313 13.86 25.51 15.94
N TRP A 314 13.28 26.51 15.27
CA TRP A 314 12.93 27.81 15.81
C TRP A 314 11.46 28.11 15.56
N ARG A 315 10.72 28.42 16.62
CA ARG A 315 9.32 28.86 16.51
C ARG A 315 9.27 30.33 16.08
N ALA A 316 8.45 30.63 15.08
CA ALA A 316 8.21 31.97 14.60
C ALA A 316 6.71 32.30 14.69
N PRO A 317 6.27 33.23 15.55
CA PRO A 317 4.85 33.51 15.76
C PRO A 317 4.17 34.16 14.54
N THR A 318 4.95 34.65 13.57
CA THR A 318 4.44 35.26 12.34
C THR A 318 5.33 34.96 11.15
N ARG A 319 4.78 34.98 9.93
CA ARG A 319 5.56 34.96 8.68
C ARG A 319 6.67 36.01 8.59
N ARG A 320 6.52 37.17 9.25
CA ARG A 320 7.58 38.21 9.31
C ARG A 320 8.74 37.75 10.20
N ALA A 321 8.44 37.14 11.35
CA ALA A 321 9.45 36.57 12.23
C ALA A 321 10.17 35.38 11.57
N ALA A 322 9.43 34.52 10.86
CA ALA A 322 10.01 33.42 10.09
C ALA A 322 10.95 33.93 9.01
N ALA A 323 10.52 34.90 8.20
CA ALA A 323 11.34 35.51 7.16
C ALA A 323 12.63 36.17 7.71
N ARG A 324 12.56 36.82 8.88
CA ARG A 324 13.76 37.38 9.54
C ARG A 324 14.74 36.29 9.98
N THR A 325 14.23 35.21 10.58
CA THR A 325 15.05 34.08 11.02
C THR A 325 15.74 33.42 9.84
N VAL A 326 14.99 33.17 8.77
CA VAL A 326 15.50 32.60 7.51
C VAL A 326 16.53 33.52 6.85
N ALA A 327 16.30 34.84 6.81
CA ALA A 327 17.26 35.79 6.26
C ALA A 327 18.58 35.83 7.04
N ARG A 328 18.53 35.76 8.38
CA ARG A 328 19.71 35.69 9.24
C ARG A 328 20.53 34.43 8.97
N ARG A 329 19.88 33.27 8.86
CA ARG A 329 20.54 31.99 8.52
C ARG A 329 21.17 32.04 7.12
N ALA A 330 20.44 32.57 6.15
CA ALA A 330 20.94 32.72 4.78
C ALA A 330 22.15 33.68 4.67
N ALA A 331 22.21 34.71 5.51
CA ALA A 331 23.38 35.59 5.61
C ALA A 331 24.63 34.83 6.09
N ALA A 332 24.46 33.83 6.95
CA ALA A 332 25.51 32.90 7.37
C ALA A 332 25.79 31.78 6.34
N GLY A 333 25.13 31.78 5.18
CA GLY A 333 25.29 30.74 4.16
C GLY A 333 24.47 29.47 4.42
N GLU A 334 23.57 29.48 5.40
CA GLU A 334 22.81 28.31 5.81
C GLU A 334 21.43 28.24 5.14
N ALA A 335 21.05 27.05 4.66
CA ALA A 335 19.70 26.79 4.18
C ALA A 335 18.74 26.51 5.34
N SER A 336 17.44 26.72 5.10
CA SER A 336 16.38 26.51 6.09
C SER A 336 15.16 25.85 5.46
N VAL A 337 14.42 25.10 6.27
CA VAL A 337 13.07 24.62 5.93
C VAL A 337 12.07 25.44 6.73
N VAL A 338 11.01 25.93 6.09
CA VAL A 338 9.90 26.59 6.79
C VAL A 338 8.68 25.72 6.69
N LYS A 339 8.00 25.47 7.81
CA LYS A 339 6.83 24.58 7.91
C LYS A 339 5.70 25.27 8.69
N SER A 340 4.44 24.92 8.42
CA SER A 340 3.35 25.14 9.38
C SER A 340 3.46 24.15 10.54
N GLU A 341 2.83 24.43 11.69
CA GLU A 341 2.88 23.50 12.83
C GLU A 341 2.11 22.21 12.58
N HIS A 342 0.98 22.31 11.89
CA HIS A 342 0.20 21.19 11.36
C HIS A 342 0.08 21.35 9.84
N GLY A 343 0.08 20.24 9.09
CA GLY A 343 0.00 20.23 7.63
C GLY A 343 -0.02 18.80 7.11
N VAL A 344 -0.42 18.61 5.84
CA VAL A 344 -0.64 17.28 5.24
C VAL A 344 0.22 17.14 3.97
N GLY A 345 0.96 16.03 3.85
CA GLY A 345 1.64 15.67 2.59
C GLY A 345 2.68 16.69 2.10
N GLY A 346 3.35 17.39 3.01
CA GLY A 346 4.30 18.44 2.69
C GLY A 346 3.67 19.81 2.36
N SER A 347 2.34 19.95 2.46
CA SER A 347 1.71 21.27 2.36
C SER A 347 2.26 22.21 3.43
N GLY A 348 2.64 23.42 3.00
CA GLY A 348 3.26 24.41 3.88
C GLY A 348 4.76 24.22 4.15
N VAL A 349 5.42 23.21 3.56
CA VAL A 349 6.89 23.05 3.63
C VAL A 349 7.56 23.87 2.52
N THR A 350 8.54 24.69 2.87
CA THR A 350 9.31 25.50 1.92
C THR A 350 10.78 25.45 2.22
N VAL A 351 11.58 24.89 1.30
CA VAL A 351 13.04 24.93 1.38
C VAL A 351 13.56 26.26 0.84
N VAL A 352 14.33 26.96 1.67
CA VAL A 352 14.92 28.27 1.37
C VAL A 352 16.44 28.16 1.40
N THR A 353 17.07 28.43 0.25
CA THR A 353 18.53 28.47 0.11
C THR A 353 19.04 29.91 0.12
N PRO A 354 20.30 30.15 0.53
CA PRO A 354 20.91 31.48 0.46
C PRO A 354 20.85 32.10 -0.94
N GLN A 355 21.07 31.29 -1.98
CA GLN A 355 21.03 31.72 -3.39
C GLN A 355 19.63 32.24 -3.76
N ARG A 356 18.57 31.53 -3.36
CA ARG A 356 17.18 31.96 -3.62
C ARG A 356 16.87 33.31 -2.98
N LEU A 357 17.43 33.61 -1.82
CA LEU A 357 17.19 34.89 -1.12
C LEU A 357 18.00 36.06 -1.67
N ARG A 358 19.20 35.80 -2.19
CA ARG A 358 20.09 36.81 -2.79
C ARG A 358 19.61 37.31 -4.16
N THR A 359 18.67 36.60 -4.80
CA THR A 359 18.04 37.10 -6.03
C THR A 359 17.28 38.41 -5.77
N PRO A 360 17.29 39.39 -6.69
CA PRO A 360 16.56 40.65 -6.53
C PRO A 360 15.07 40.40 -6.22
N GLY A 361 14.61 40.92 -5.08
CA GLY A 361 13.23 40.72 -4.61
C GLY A 361 12.95 39.36 -3.93
N GLY A 362 13.93 38.46 -3.83
CA GLY A 362 13.79 37.11 -3.28
C GLY A 362 13.17 37.07 -1.88
N ALA A 363 13.60 37.96 -0.98
CA ALA A 363 13.00 38.08 0.37
C ALA A 363 11.52 38.51 0.34
N ARG A 364 11.13 39.37 -0.61
CA ARG A 364 9.73 39.80 -0.80
C ARG A 364 8.89 38.66 -1.36
N VAL A 365 9.42 37.89 -2.32
CA VAL A 365 8.77 36.70 -2.90
C VAL A 365 8.57 35.62 -1.84
N LEU A 366 9.60 35.30 -1.06
CA LEU A 366 9.51 34.33 0.04
C LEU A 366 8.39 34.70 1.01
N ARG A 367 8.39 35.95 1.52
CA ARG A 367 7.38 36.40 2.49
C ARG A 367 5.94 36.31 1.97
N ARG A 368 5.75 36.45 0.65
CA ARG A 368 4.42 36.30 0.01
C ARG A 368 4.00 34.84 -0.13
N ARG A 369 4.95 33.91 -0.26
CA ARG A 369 4.70 32.47 -0.39
C ARG A 369 4.51 31.76 0.96
N LEU A 370 5.09 32.29 2.04
CA LEU A 370 4.92 31.70 3.37
C LEU A 370 3.45 31.74 3.83
N PRO A 371 2.95 30.66 4.47
CA PRO A 371 1.61 30.65 5.07
C PRO A 371 1.41 31.78 6.09
N ARG A 372 0.15 32.07 6.40
CA ARG A 372 -0.20 32.96 7.52
C ARG A 372 -0.09 32.18 8.83
N GLY A 373 -0.09 32.90 9.95
CA GLY A 373 0.00 32.31 11.28
C GLY A 373 1.43 31.97 11.76
N PRO A 374 1.53 31.24 12.88
CA PRO A 374 2.77 30.71 13.41
C PRO A 374 3.41 29.70 12.44
N LEU A 375 4.74 29.72 12.37
CA LEU A 375 5.54 28.86 11.52
C LEU A 375 6.72 28.28 12.31
N LEU A 376 7.24 27.17 11.83
CA LEU A 376 8.48 26.57 12.29
C LEU A 376 9.55 26.83 11.24
N VAL A 377 10.72 27.30 11.68
CA VAL A 377 11.93 27.37 10.85
C VAL A 377 12.85 26.28 11.35
N GLU A 378 13.34 25.43 10.46
CA GLU A 378 14.23 24.31 10.76
C GLU A 378 15.53 24.42 9.99
N GLU A 379 16.59 23.85 10.56
CA GLU A 379 17.82 23.59 9.85
C GLU A 379 17.54 22.70 8.63
N TYR A 380 18.03 23.10 7.46
CA TYR A 380 18.01 22.22 6.30
C TYR A 380 19.13 21.18 6.44
N VAL A 381 18.76 19.91 6.48
CA VAL A 381 19.71 18.80 6.48
C VAL A 381 20.16 18.55 5.03
N PRO A 382 21.42 18.79 4.63
CA PRO A 382 21.86 18.51 3.27
C PRO A 382 21.89 16.99 3.01
N GLY A 383 21.33 16.56 1.90
CA GLY A 383 21.33 15.15 1.48
C GLY A 383 22.67 14.72 0.88
N PRO A 384 22.84 13.41 0.62
CA PRO A 384 24.02 12.88 -0.05
C PRO A 384 24.18 13.49 -1.46
N ALA A 385 25.42 13.63 -1.91
CA ALA A 385 25.70 14.16 -3.25
C ALA A 385 25.25 13.16 -4.33
N ALA A 386 24.77 13.68 -5.46
CA ALA A 386 24.38 12.84 -6.59
C ALA A 386 25.59 12.01 -7.07
N GLY A 387 25.46 10.67 -7.06
CA GLY A 387 26.49 9.74 -7.54
C GLY A 387 27.33 9.05 -6.46
N GLU A 388 27.13 9.33 -5.17
CA GLU A 388 27.77 8.57 -4.08
C GLU A 388 27.05 7.23 -3.81
N PRO A 389 27.74 6.19 -3.29
CA PRO A 389 27.08 4.97 -2.81
C PRO A 389 26.08 5.32 -1.69
N GLY A 390 24.79 4.98 -1.88
CA GLY A 390 23.70 5.44 -1.01
C GLY A 390 23.05 6.78 -1.44
N GLY A 391 23.52 7.38 -2.54
CA GLY A 391 23.11 8.69 -3.09
C GLY A 391 21.68 8.81 -3.64
N GLY A 392 20.74 8.01 -3.14
CA GLY A 392 19.31 8.10 -3.47
C GLY A 392 18.37 7.90 -2.27
N LEU A 393 18.89 7.55 -1.09
CA LEU A 393 18.07 7.25 0.08
C LEU A 393 17.88 8.50 0.94
N ARG A 394 16.99 9.39 0.51
CA ARG A 394 16.79 10.68 1.17
C ARG A 394 15.66 10.65 2.19
N ASP A 395 14.48 10.21 1.79
CA ASP A 395 13.26 10.34 2.57
C ASP A 395 12.80 8.95 3.03
N LEU A 396 12.79 8.74 4.34
CA LEU A 396 12.49 7.46 4.98
C LEU A 396 11.37 7.63 6.00
N THR A 397 10.67 6.55 6.31
CA THR A 397 9.72 6.56 7.42
C THR A 397 9.75 5.24 8.20
N TYR A 398 9.48 5.35 9.50
CA TYR A 398 9.15 4.24 10.38
C TYR A 398 7.64 4.17 10.51
N ASP A 399 7.04 2.99 10.43
CA ASP A 399 5.63 2.77 10.73
C ASP A 399 5.42 1.76 11.86
N GLY A 400 4.46 2.06 12.73
CA GLY A 400 4.00 1.13 13.77
C GLY A 400 2.68 1.58 14.39
N PHE A 401 2.25 0.88 15.43
CA PHE A 401 1.07 1.31 16.19
C PHE A 401 1.19 0.97 17.66
N VAL A 402 0.41 1.68 18.48
CA VAL A 402 0.24 1.39 19.90
C VAL A 402 -1.11 0.70 20.10
N ASP A 403 -1.11 -0.56 20.54
CA ASP A 403 -2.33 -1.32 20.81
C ASP A 403 -3.08 -0.80 22.04
N GLY A 404 -4.31 -1.30 22.28
CA GLY A 404 -5.15 -0.89 23.41
C GLY A 404 -4.48 -1.02 24.79
N ALA A 405 -3.58 -1.99 24.97
CA ALA A 405 -2.84 -2.22 26.20
C ALA A 405 -1.62 -1.28 26.35
N GLY A 406 -1.24 -0.57 25.29
CA GLY A 406 -0.07 0.30 25.27
C GLY A 406 1.20 -0.36 24.75
N HIS A 407 1.11 -1.56 24.16
CA HIS A 407 2.27 -2.18 23.52
C HIS A 407 2.50 -1.58 22.14
N VAL A 408 3.78 -1.37 21.82
CA VAL A 408 4.22 -0.90 20.51
C VAL A 408 4.42 -2.10 19.60
N HIS A 409 3.77 -2.06 18.43
CA HIS A 409 3.92 -3.04 17.37
C HIS A 409 4.55 -2.34 16.16
N GLU A 410 5.70 -2.84 15.74
CA GLU A 410 6.44 -2.33 14.58
C GLU A 410 5.90 -2.97 13.29
N ALA A 411 5.59 -2.15 12.28
CA ALA A 411 5.26 -2.61 10.94
C ALA A 411 6.50 -2.70 10.06
N GLY A 412 7.37 -1.69 10.12
CA GLY A 412 8.68 -1.69 9.47
C GLY A 412 9.13 -0.30 9.01
N ALA A 413 10.10 -0.30 8.08
CA ALA A 413 10.66 0.90 7.48
C ALA A 413 10.31 1.01 5.98
N ALA A 414 10.15 2.24 5.48
CA ALA A 414 9.81 2.51 4.09
C ALA A 414 10.69 3.60 3.49
N VAL A 415 10.85 3.57 2.16
CA VAL A 415 11.40 4.68 1.38
C VAL A 415 10.24 5.48 0.80
N MET A 416 10.19 6.78 1.10
CA MET A 416 9.18 7.68 0.55
C MET A 416 9.63 8.25 -0.80
N ASP A 417 8.67 8.41 -1.71
CA ASP A 417 8.84 9.20 -2.93
C ASP A 417 8.39 10.63 -2.63
N VAL A 418 9.35 11.54 -2.51
CA VAL A 418 9.12 12.96 -2.23
C VAL A 418 9.69 13.78 -3.37
N THR A 419 8.82 14.57 -4.03
CA THR A 419 9.22 15.46 -5.11
C THR A 419 8.79 16.89 -4.79
N ASP A 420 9.73 17.84 -4.88
CA ASP A 420 9.53 19.26 -4.53
C ASP A 420 8.99 19.48 -3.10
N GLY A 421 9.34 18.58 -2.17
CA GLY A 421 8.88 18.61 -0.78
C GLY A 421 7.45 18.09 -0.58
N GLY A 422 6.79 17.59 -1.63
CA GLY A 422 5.49 16.94 -1.55
C GLY A 422 5.60 15.43 -1.61
N TYR A 423 4.91 14.74 -0.71
CA TYR A 423 4.78 13.28 -0.72
C TYR A 423 4.04 12.81 -1.99
N ARG A 424 4.53 11.73 -2.62
CA ARG A 424 3.98 11.12 -3.84
C ARG A 424 3.66 9.65 -3.70
N GLY A 425 4.20 8.99 -2.68
CA GLY A 425 4.08 7.55 -2.50
C GLY A 425 5.20 7.00 -1.64
N ALA A 426 5.25 5.68 -1.52
CA ALA A 426 6.27 4.98 -0.77
C ALA A 426 6.49 3.58 -1.30
N THR A 427 7.66 3.03 -1.02
CA THR A 427 8.00 1.64 -1.31
C THR A 427 8.38 0.94 -0.01
N VAL A 428 7.79 -0.25 0.22
CA VAL A 428 8.09 -1.15 1.34
C VAL A 428 8.53 -2.50 0.79
N GLY A 429 9.25 -3.27 1.61
CA GLY A 429 9.65 -4.64 1.29
C GLY A 429 11.09 -4.93 1.71
N PRO A 430 11.53 -6.20 1.57
CA PRO A 430 12.83 -6.64 2.05
C PRO A 430 13.99 -5.86 1.44
N GLY A 431 14.85 -5.25 2.27
CA GLY A 431 16.02 -4.50 1.81
C GLY A 431 15.68 -3.30 0.91
N VAL A 432 14.48 -2.73 1.06
CA VAL A 432 14.14 -1.42 0.47
C VAL A 432 14.87 -0.32 1.22
N VAL A 433 14.85 -0.35 2.55
CA VAL A 433 15.73 0.44 3.40
C VAL A 433 17.00 -0.39 3.66
N PRO A 434 18.21 0.14 3.39
CA PRO A 434 19.46 -0.55 3.70
C PRO A 434 19.64 -0.78 5.21
N ALA A 435 20.31 -1.88 5.59
CA ALA A 435 20.45 -2.30 6.98
C ALA A 435 21.14 -1.25 7.86
N GLU A 436 22.07 -0.48 7.30
CA GLU A 436 22.78 0.61 7.98
C GLU A 436 21.85 1.76 8.42
N ALA A 437 20.75 1.98 7.70
CA ALA A 437 19.74 2.98 8.03
C ALA A 437 18.55 2.35 8.79
N GLU A 438 18.17 1.11 8.45
CA GLU A 438 16.99 0.44 9.00
C GLU A 438 17.11 0.22 10.51
N GLY A 439 18.22 -0.34 11.01
CA GLY A 439 18.38 -0.61 12.45
C GLY A 439 18.21 0.64 13.33
N PRO A 440 18.94 1.75 13.06
CA PRO A 440 18.77 3.00 13.79
C PRO A 440 17.36 3.60 13.67
N LEU A 441 16.76 3.54 12.48
CA LEU A 441 15.41 4.05 12.22
C LEU A 441 14.37 3.31 13.06
N LEU A 442 14.40 1.97 13.04
CA LEU A 442 13.49 1.11 13.80
C LEU A 442 13.65 1.33 15.31
N ALA A 443 14.90 1.37 15.80
CA ALA A 443 15.17 1.63 17.21
C ALA A 443 14.62 2.98 17.70
N PHE A 444 14.77 4.03 16.88
CA PHE A 444 14.25 5.36 17.22
C PHE A 444 12.72 5.42 17.13
N GLY A 445 12.12 4.85 16.08
CA GLY A 445 10.67 4.77 15.93
C GLY A 445 9.99 4.00 17.07
N ALA A 446 10.60 2.89 17.50
CA ALA A 446 10.13 2.14 18.67
C ALA A 446 10.24 2.96 19.97
N ALA A 447 11.27 3.80 20.13
CA ALA A 447 11.38 4.72 21.27
C ALA A 447 10.27 5.77 21.25
N VAL A 448 10.00 6.39 20.10
CA VAL A 448 8.86 7.29 19.92
C VAL A 448 7.55 6.59 20.27
N GLY A 449 7.34 5.36 19.80
CA GLY A 449 6.14 4.58 20.12
C GLY A 449 5.92 4.38 21.62
N ARG A 450 6.99 4.13 22.39
CA ARG A 450 6.89 3.97 23.86
C ARG A 450 6.47 5.28 24.53
N GLU A 451 7.01 6.41 24.08
CA GLU A 451 6.64 7.72 24.62
C GLU A 451 5.20 8.10 24.24
N LEU A 452 4.78 7.81 23.01
CA LEU A 452 3.38 7.96 22.58
C LEU A 452 2.44 7.11 23.45
N ALA A 453 2.82 5.86 23.73
CA ALA A 453 2.05 4.97 24.58
C ALA A 453 1.91 5.50 26.01
N GLN A 454 2.99 6.04 26.59
CA GLN A 454 2.99 6.69 27.91
C GLN A 454 2.13 7.97 27.93
N ALA A 455 2.14 8.74 26.84
CA ALA A 455 1.27 9.90 26.67
C ALA A 455 -0.22 9.55 26.47
N GLY A 456 -0.54 8.25 26.37
CA GLY A 456 -1.89 7.72 26.26
C GLY A 456 -2.39 7.54 24.83
N TYR A 457 -1.52 7.71 23.82
CA TYR A 457 -1.89 7.46 22.43
C TYR A 457 -2.11 5.96 22.17
N ARG A 458 -3.13 5.63 21.38
CA ARG A 458 -3.48 4.26 20.97
C ARG A 458 -3.94 4.30 19.52
N GLY A 459 -3.14 3.80 18.59
CA GLY A 459 -3.39 3.94 17.16
C GLY A 459 -2.12 3.84 16.33
N TRP A 460 -2.27 3.99 15.02
CA TRP A 460 -1.16 3.96 14.08
C TRP A 460 -0.36 5.25 14.13
N PHE A 461 0.95 5.14 14.07
CA PHE A 461 1.82 6.29 13.90
C PHE A 461 2.98 5.98 12.96
N ASP A 462 3.50 7.03 12.35
CA ASP A 462 4.78 6.98 11.69
C ASP A 462 5.75 8.05 12.23
N VAL A 463 7.02 7.90 11.89
CA VAL A 463 8.08 8.87 12.13
C VAL A 463 8.85 9.07 10.84
N ASP A 464 8.77 10.27 10.28
CA ASP A 464 9.46 10.61 9.04
C ASP A 464 10.90 11.03 9.32
N PHE A 465 11.81 10.65 8.44
CA PHE A 465 13.23 10.96 8.51
C PHE A 465 13.74 11.48 7.18
N VAL A 466 14.75 12.35 7.26
CA VAL A 466 15.65 12.64 6.13
C VAL A 466 17.07 12.19 6.44
N THR A 467 17.76 11.63 5.45
CA THR A 467 19.17 11.22 5.59
C THR A 467 20.11 12.37 5.22
N ASP A 468 21.13 12.63 6.03
CA ASP A 468 22.18 13.59 5.74
C ASP A 468 23.29 13.01 4.83
N GLY A 469 24.18 13.86 4.33
CA GLY A 469 25.28 13.41 3.46
C GLY A 469 26.29 12.45 4.12
N ALA A 470 26.24 12.27 5.44
CA ALA A 470 27.05 11.28 6.16
C ALA A 470 26.26 10.00 6.48
N GLY A 471 25.03 9.84 5.96
CA GLY A 471 24.18 8.69 6.22
C GLY A 471 23.45 8.72 7.56
N ARG A 472 23.52 9.83 8.32
CA ARG A 472 22.78 9.94 9.59
C ARG A 472 21.33 10.32 9.33
N LEU A 473 20.44 9.79 10.14
CA LEU A 473 19.01 10.05 10.04
C LEU A 473 18.63 11.27 10.87
N ALA A 474 17.75 12.10 10.33
CA ALA A 474 17.20 13.26 10.99
C ALA A 474 15.66 13.13 11.03
N PRO A 475 15.05 12.83 12.19
CA PRO A 475 13.61 12.76 12.29
C PRO A 475 13.01 14.14 12.06
N THR A 476 11.97 14.22 11.24
CA THR A 476 11.36 15.47 10.81
C THR A 476 10.00 15.72 11.43
N GLU A 477 9.20 14.68 11.62
CA GLU A 477 7.85 14.76 12.20
C GLU A 477 7.32 13.38 12.60
N THR A 478 6.24 13.36 13.37
CA THR A 478 5.41 12.18 13.59
C THR A 478 4.02 12.40 13.02
N ASN A 479 3.40 11.37 12.44
CA ASN A 479 2.01 11.41 12.03
C ASN A 479 1.21 10.35 12.81
N LEU A 480 0.21 10.75 13.58
CA LEU A 480 -0.59 9.92 14.49
C LEU A 480 -1.88 9.41 13.83
N ARG A 481 -1.72 8.85 12.64
CA ARG A 481 -2.77 8.37 11.74
C ARG A 481 -2.18 7.35 10.75
N LEU A 482 -3.03 6.65 10.01
CA LEU A 482 -2.59 5.90 8.85
C LEU A 482 -2.07 6.86 7.77
N THR A 483 -1.04 6.44 7.05
CA THR A 483 -0.43 7.18 5.94
C THR A 483 -0.22 6.26 4.74
N GLY A 484 0.24 6.81 3.61
CA GLY A 484 0.48 6.00 2.40
C GLY A 484 1.39 4.77 2.64
N PRO A 485 2.54 4.90 3.34
CA PRO A 485 3.40 3.78 3.72
C PRO A 485 2.65 2.67 4.49
N ALA A 486 1.83 3.03 5.48
CA ALA A 486 1.00 2.10 6.24
C ALA A 486 0.18 1.16 5.33
N LEU A 487 -0.42 1.71 4.28
CA LEU A 487 -1.25 0.94 3.33
C LEU A 487 -0.41 -0.03 2.52
N ALA A 488 0.81 0.36 2.14
CA ALA A 488 1.74 -0.52 1.45
C ALA A 488 2.14 -1.71 2.34
N PHE A 489 2.36 -1.49 3.65
CA PHE A 489 2.58 -2.57 4.62
C PHE A 489 1.37 -3.51 4.75
N MET A 490 0.14 -2.98 4.81
CA MET A 490 -1.07 -3.81 4.87
C MET A 490 -1.23 -4.71 3.64
N VAL A 491 -0.94 -4.15 2.45
CA VAL A 491 -0.96 -4.90 1.19
C VAL A 491 0.16 -5.94 1.14
N ALA A 492 1.37 -5.60 1.60
CA ALA A 492 2.49 -6.53 1.68
C ALA A 492 2.14 -7.71 2.59
N ALA A 493 1.67 -7.45 3.81
CA ALA A 493 1.27 -8.48 4.77
C ALA A 493 0.16 -9.39 4.22
N ARG A 494 -0.82 -8.83 3.48
CA ARG A 494 -1.88 -9.61 2.86
C ARG A 494 -1.35 -10.50 1.73
N LEU A 495 -0.52 -9.94 0.85
CA LEU A 495 0.04 -10.69 -0.27
C LEU A 495 0.99 -11.79 0.23
N ASP A 496 1.83 -11.49 1.21
CA ASP A 496 2.75 -12.45 1.81
C ASP A 496 2.00 -13.66 2.40
N ALA A 497 0.90 -13.43 3.11
CA ALA A 497 0.06 -14.51 3.64
C ALA A 497 -0.64 -15.34 2.55
N LEU A 498 -0.88 -14.77 1.36
CA LEU A 498 -1.60 -15.44 0.27
C LEU A 498 -0.70 -16.10 -0.77
N ARG A 499 0.52 -15.59 -0.93
CA ARG A 499 1.40 -15.87 -2.07
C ARG A 499 2.82 -16.26 -1.64
N GLY A 500 3.14 -16.13 -0.36
CA GLY A 500 4.47 -16.36 0.22
C GLY A 500 5.21 -15.06 0.47
N ALA A 501 6.18 -15.09 1.37
CA ALA A 501 6.89 -13.91 1.87
C ALA A 501 7.73 -13.19 0.80
N GLY A 502 7.92 -11.89 1.02
CA GLY A 502 8.94 -11.11 0.33
C GLY A 502 8.39 -10.23 -0.79
N HIS A 503 7.13 -9.81 -0.72
CA HIS A 503 6.62 -8.79 -1.63
C HIS A 503 7.26 -7.44 -1.36
N PHE A 504 7.74 -6.81 -2.43
CA PHE A 504 7.88 -5.38 -2.52
C PHE A 504 6.53 -4.79 -2.88
N VAL A 505 6.15 -3.69 -2.23
CA VAL A 505 4.92 -2.96 -2.54
C VAL A 505 5.24 -1.49 -2.70
N ARG A 506 4.79 -0.90 -3.81
CA ARG A 506 4.89 0.53 -4.09
C ARG A 506 3.51 1.12 -4.18
N ILE A 507 3.23 2.10 -3.33
CA ILE A 507 2.09 3.01 -3.48
C ILE A 507 2.56 4.25 -4.24
N ALA A 508 1.76 4.67 -5.21
CA ALA A 508 1.88 5.97 -5.86
C ALA A 508 0.53 6.66 -5.77
N ASP A 509 0.45 7.72 -4.97
CA ASP A 509 -0.81 8.42 -4.69
C ASP A 509 -1.37 9.09 -5.93
N ARG A 510 -0.51 9.41 -6.91
CA ARG A 510 -0.91 10.12 -8.11
C ARG A 510 -0.17 9.62 -9.35
N VAL A 511 -0.89 8.89 -10.19
CA VAL A 511 -0.54 8.59 -11.58
C VAL A 511 -1.49 9.38 -12.48
N GLU A 512 -0.93 10.27 -13.30
CA GLU A 512 -1.71 11.10 -14.21
C GLU A 512 -2.46 10.24 -15.24
N LEU A 513 -3.73 10.58 -15.47
CA LEU A 513 -4.56 9.94 -16.48
C LEU A 513 -4.68 10.88 -17.68
N GLY A 514 -4.37 10.38 -18.88
CA GLY A 514 -4.28 11.23 -20.07
C GLY A 514 -5.60 11.85 -20.52
N ALA A 515 -6.74 11.29 -20.09
CA ALA A 515 -8.07 11.86 -20.29
C ALA A 515 -9.03 11.36 -19.20
N ARG A 516 -10.10 12.11 -18.94
CA ARG A 516 -11.15 11.68 -18.01
C ARG A 516 -11.95 10.55 -18.66
N LEU A 517 -12.08 9.43 -17.97
CA LEU A 517 -12.80 8.25 -18.46
C LEU A 517 -14.19 8.14 -17.82
N PRO A 518 -15.21 7.72 -18.58
CA PRO A 518 -16.45 7.16 -18.02
C PRO A 518 -16.15 5.90 -17.19
N ASP A 519 -17.06 5.57 -16.26
CA ASP A 519 -16.85 4.47 -15.30
C ASP A 519 -16.53 3.12 -15.95
N GLY A 520 -17.27 2.72 -16.99
CA GLY A 520 -17.02 1.46 -17.69
C GLY A 520 -15.67 1.40 -18.41
N GLN A 521 -15.16 2.53 -18.93
CA GLN A 521 -13.83 2.58 -19.55
C GLN A 521 -12.72 2.58 -18.49
N LEU A 522 -12.99 3.14 -17.31
CA LEU A 522 -12.08 3.03 -16.17
C LEU A 522 -11.98 1.58 -15.68
N GLU A 523 -13.09 0.84 -15.64
CA GLU A 523 -13.11 -0.59 -15.32
C GLU A 523 -12.24 -1.39 -16.30
N GLU A 524 -12.43 -1.16 -17.60
CA GLU A 524 -11.67 -1.82 -18.67
C GLU A 524 -10.17 -1.55 -18.52
N LEU A 525 -9.77 -0.28 -18.34
CA LEU A 525 -8.39 0.12 -18.12
C LEU A 525 -7.79 -0.59 -16.88
N CYS A 526 -8.50 -0.57 -15.75
CA CYS A 526 -8.01 -1.20 -14.53
C CYS A 526 -7.87 -2.73 -14.70
N GLY A 527 -8.81 -3.37 -15.41
CA GLY A 527 -8.74 -4.78 -15.76
C GLY A 527 -7.56 -5.10 -16.69
N GLU A 528 -7.29 -4.26 -17.68
CA GLU A 528 -6.13 -4.40 -18.57
C GLU A 528 -4.80 -4.24 -17.82
N LEU A 529 -4.68 -3.22 -16.98
CA LEU A 529 -3.50 -2.98 -16.14
C LEU A 529 -3.24 -4.16 -15.22
N ALA A 530 -4.28 -4.72 -14.59
CA ALA A 530 -4.17 -5.92 -13.78
C ALA A 530 -3.64 -7.12 -14.57
N ARG A 531 -4.16 -7.37 -15.78
CA ARG A 531 -3.69 -8.45 -16.66
C ARG A 531 -2.25 -8.21 -17.13
N ALA A 532 -1.91 -6.98 -17.46
CA ALA A 532 -0.57 -6.61 -17.95
C ALA A 532 0.48 -6.74 -16.85
N CYS A 533 0.22 -6.24 -15.65
CA CYS A 533 1.12 -6.39 -14.51
C CYS A 533 1.28 -7.87 -14.13
N SER A 534 0.20 -8.66 -14.18
CA SER A 534 0.29 -10.10 -13.90
C SER A 534 1.24 -10.84 -14.85
N ARG A 535 1.37 -10.42 -16.12
CA ARG A 535 2.34 -11.00 -17.06
C ARG A 535 3.80 -10.67 -16.69
N LEU A 536 4.01 -9.57 -15.97
CA LEU A 536 5.32 -9.18 -15.42
C LEU A 536 5.58 -9.83 -14.05
N GLY A 537 4.68 -10.69 -13.55
CA GLY A 537 4.79 -11.24 -12.19
C GLY A 537 4.45 -10.24 -11.09
N ALA A 538 3.69 -9.18 -11.43
CA ALA A 538 3.29 -8.14 -10.50
C ALA A 538 1.77 -8.11 -10.28
N VAL A 539 1.37 -7.55 -9.14
CA VAL A 539 -0.02 -7.27 -8.76
C VAL A 539 -0.26 -5.78 -8.95
N PHE A 540 -1.35 -5.42 -9.59
CA PHE A 540 -1.82 -4.04 -9.69
C PHE A 540 -3.13 -3.88 -8.95
N VAL A 541 -3.26 -2.80 -8.19
CA VAL A 541 -4.46 -2.43 -7.46
C VAL A 541 -4.72 -0.93 -7.62
N PRO A 542 -5.90 -0.50 -8.10
CA PRO A 542 -6.29 0.90 -8.04
C PRO A 542 -6.60 1.30 -6.59
N ALA A 543 -5.87 2.28 -6.05
CA ALA A 543 -5.97 2.72 -4.67
C ALA A 543 -6.91 3.90 -4.48
N ILE A 544 -6.88 4.87 -5.40
CA ILE A 544 -7.74 6.07 -5.40
C ILE A 544 -8.43 6.18 -6.76
N PRO A 545 -9.52 5.44 -7.01
CA PRO A 545 -10.21 5.46 -8.29
C PRO A 545 -11.09 6.71 -8.48
N THR A 546 -11.52 7.34 -7.39
CA THR A 546 -12.46 8.47 -7.43
C THR A 546 -11.87 9.72 -8.07
N ALA A 547 -10.54 9.85 -8.08
CA ALA A 547 -9.84 10.97 -8.70
C ALA A 547 -9.76 10.88 -10.23
N ALA A 548 -10.14 9.75 -10.82
CA ALA A 548 -10.22 9.59 -12.28
C ALA A 548 -11.28 10.50 -12.92
N PHE A 549 -12.19 11.04 -12.11
CA PHE A 549 -13.29 11.89 -12.54
C PHE A 549 -13.05 13.39 -12.35
N GLU A 550 -11.87 13.78 -11.84
CA GLU A 550 -11.48 15.18 -11.73
C GLU A 550 -11.27 15.83 -13.11
N PRO A 551 -11.37 17.17 -13.24
CA PRO A 551 -11.06 17.87 -14.48
C PRO A 551 -9.63 17.60 -14.99
N ALA A 552 -8.68 17.47 -14.07
CA ALA A 552 -7.32 16.99 -14.32
C ALA A 552 -7.17 15.61 -13.66
N PRO A 553 -7.57 14.53 -14.36
CA PRO A 553 -7.80 13.23 -13.74
C PRO A 553 -6.51 12.49 -13.40
N TRP A 554 -6.55 11.70 -12.34
CA TRP A 554 -5.44 10.87 -11.89
C TRP A 554 -5.93 9.65 -11.11
N LEU A 555 -5.05 8.67 -10.93
CA LEU A 555 -5.28 7.47 -10.15
C LEU A 555 -4.25 7.34 -9.04
N GLY A 556 -4.71 7.05 -7.82
CA GLY A 556 -3.82 6.44 -6.84
C GLY A 556 -3.70 4.95 -7.15
N VAL A 557 -2.49 4.39 -7.08
CA VAL A 557 -2.22 2.99 -7.45
C VAL A 557 -1.27 2.31 -6.47
N LEU A 558 -1.42 1.00 -6.34
CA LEU A 558 -0.50 0.10 -5.66
C LEU A 558 -0.01 -0.95 -6.65
N VAL A 559 1.30 -1.18 -6.67
CA VAL A 559 1.93 -2.26 -7.43
C VAL A 559 2.75 -3.11 -6.47
N ALA A 560 2.69 -4.43 -6.61
CA ALA A 560 3.48 -5.36 -5.79
C ALA A 560 4.14 -6.46 -6.61
N ALA A 561 5.35 -6.89 -6.24
CA ALA A 561 6.09 -7.98 -6.88
C ALA A 561 7.14 -8.57 -5.94
N HIS A 562 7.68 -9.77 -6.24
CA HIS A 562 8.77 -10.38 -5.46
C HIS A 562 10.18 -9.91 -5.88
N GLY A 563 10.28 -8.91 -6.76
CA GLY A 563 11.56 -8.36 -7.19
C GLY A 563 11.44 -6.90 -7.61
N LYS A 564 12.48 -6.12 -7.34
CA LYS A 564 12.56 -4.68 -7.66
C LYS A 564 12.38 -4.43 -9.16
N GLU A 565 13.01 -5.24 -10.01
CA GLU A 565 12.89 -5.13 -11.47
C GLU A 565 11.43 -5.28 -11.96
N ALA A 566 10.71 -6.30 -11.48
CA ALA A 566 9.32 -6.52 -11.83
C ALA A 566 8.40 -5.40 -11.29
N LEU A 567 8.69 -4.91 -10.08
CA LEU A 567 7.99 -3.77 -9.48
C LEU A 567 8.17 -2.50 -10.32
N ASP A 568 9.39 -2.21 -10.75
CA ASP A 568 9.74 -1.04 -11.56
C ASP A 568 9.12 -1.12 -12.95
N ALA A 569 9.24 -2.27 -13.62
CA ALA A 569 8.63 -2.51 -14.92
C ALA A 569 7.10 -2.35 -14.88
N ALA A 570 6.44 -2.90 -13.86
CA ALA A 570 5.00 -2.75 -13.69
C ALA A 570 4.59 -1.30 -13.37
N GLY A 571 5.34 -0.61 -12.51
CA GLY A 571 5.10 0.81 -12.23
C GLY A 571 5.25 1.71 -13.46
N ALA A 572 6.27 1.45 -14.30
CA ALA A 572 6.45 2.14 -15.57
C ALA A 572 5.30 1.87 -16.55
N LEU A 573 4.90 0.60 -16.68
CA LEU A 573 3.77 0.19 -17.54
C LEU A 573 2.47 0.90 -17.14
N VAL A 574 2.16 0.95 -15.84
CA VAL A 574 0.96 1.62 -15.32
C VAL A 574 0.95 3.10 -15.70
N ARG A 575 2.06 3.81 -15.47
CA ARG A 575 2.19 5.23 -15.82
C ARG A 575 2.06 5.48 -17.32
N GLU A 576 2.73 4.68 -18.14
CA GLU A 576 2.68 4.82 -19.60
C GLU A 576 1.24 4.63 -20.12
N ARG A 577 0.57 3.58 -19.67
CA ARG A 577 -0.78 3.21 -20.14
C ARG A 577 -1.83 4.19 -19.65
N ALA A 578 -1.76 4.66 -18.40
CA ALA A 578 -2.66 5.68 -17.88
C ALA A 578 -2.56 6.99 -18.68
N LEU A 579 -1.33 7.44 -19.01
CA LEU A 579 -1.13 8.60 -19.86
C LEU A 579 -1.58 8.37 -21.31
N ALA A 580 -1.39 7.16 -21.85
CA ALA A 580 -1.72 6.84 -23.24
C ALA A 580 -3.22 6.92 -23.56
N VAL A 581 -4.10 6.85 -22.54
CA VAL A 581 -5.56 7.03 -22.67
C VAL A 581 -5.91 8.35 -23.37
N GLY A 582 -5.09 9.40 -23.22
CA GLY A 582 -5.32 10.71 -23.85
C GLY A 582 -4.99 10.77 -25.35
N ARG A 583 -4.21 9.82 -25.89
CA ARG A 583 -3.69 9.88 -27.27
C ARG A 583 -4.76 9.95 -28.37
N PRO A 584 -5.90 9.24 -28.29
CA PRO A 584 -6.97 9.36 -29.28
C PRO A 584 -7.55 10.77 -29.35
N PHE A 585 -7.59 11.49 -28.22
CA PHE A 585 -8.17 12.84 -28.11
C PHE A 585 -7.22 13.94 -28.57
N THR A 586 -5.91 13.70 -28.58
CA THR A 586 -4.91 14.67 -29.08
C THR A 586 -4.74 14.63 -30.59
N ARG A 587 -4.99 13.47 -31.24
CA ARG A 587 -4.92 13.32 -32.71
C ARG A 587 -6.05 14.04 -33.47
N GLY A 588 -7.14 14.45 -32.79
CA GLY A 588 -8.22 15.23 -33.37
C GLY A 588 -8.00 16.75 -33.39
N ARG A 589 -6.91 17.26 -32.80
CA ARG A 589 -6.53 18.68 -32.87
C ARG A 589 -5.53 18.90 -34.00
N SER A 590 -6.04 19.10 -35.22
CA SER A 590 -5.25 19.73 -36.29
C SER A 590 -4.86 21.16 -35.87
N PRO A 591 -3.63 21.62 -36.15
CA PRO A 591 -3.26 23.03 -36.01
C PRO A 591 -3.85 23.82 -37.20
N GLN A 592 -5.17 23.97 -37.22
CA GLN A 592 -5.85 24.89 -38.14
C GLN A 592 -6.92 25.68 -37.40
N SER A 593 -6.47 26.68 -36.66
CA SER A 593 -7.17 27.96 -36.57
C SER A 593 -6.13 29.06 -36.34
N SER A 594 -5.58 29.56 -37.44
CA SER A 594 -4.96 30.88 -37.44
C SER A 594 -5.97 31.90 -36.91
N PRO A 595 -5.56 32.88 -36.09
CA PRO A 595 -6.46 33.90 -35.57
C PRO A 595 -6.90 34.79 -36.73
N LYS A 596 -8.15 34.63 -37.19
CA LYS A 596 -8.78 35.62 -38.06
C LYS A 596 -9.30 36.78 -37.21
N GLY A 597 -8.65 37.92 -37.35
CA GLY A 597 -9.26 39.24 -37.32
C GLY A 597 -9.62 39.80 -35.95
N GLU A 598 -8.72 40.60 -35.39
CA GLU A 598 -9.12 41.78 -34.63
C GLU A 598 -9.89 42.72 -35.58
N ALA A 599 -11.22 42.71 -35.50
CA ALA A 599 -12.05 43.82 -35.93
C ALA A 599 -12.78 44.32 -34.69
N GLY A 600 -12.42 45.53 -34.27
CA GLY A 600 -12.87 46.12 -33.02
C GLY A 600 -14.36 46.38 -32.98
N PHE A 601 -14.92 46.33 -31.78
CA PHE A 601 -16.06 47.15 -31.40
C PHE A 601 -15.91 47.56 -29.93
N ARG A 602 -15.72 48.86 -29.73
CA ARG A 602 -15.98 49.57 -28.47
C ARG A 602 -17.49 49.87 -28.36
N VAL A 603 -17.87 50.31 -27.15
CA VAL A 603 -19.10 51.03 -26.76
C VAL A 603 -20.16 50.08 -26.18
N ARG A 604 -20.66 50.21 -24.94
CA ARG A 604 -20.62 51.29 -23.94
C ARG A 604 -20.68 50.69 -22.53
#